data_AF-X1M2N1-F1
#
_entry.id   AF-X1M2N1-F1
#
_cell.length_a   1.000
_cell.length_b   1.000
_cell.length_c   1.000
_cell.angle_alpha   90.00
_cell.angle_beta   90.00
_cell.angle_gamma   90.00
#
_symmetry.space_group_name_H-M   'P 1'
#
loop_
_entity.id
_entity.type
_entity.pdbx_description
1 polymer ?
#
loop_
_entity_poly.entity_id
_entity_poly.type
_entity_poly.pdbx_seq_one_letter_code
_entity_poly.pdbx_strand_id
1 'polypeptide(L)' 'ELDLAARKAIKEIEGVDGKDLDEYSTEGSEKHKGMIKQISQMLKLTTLKYQKLADLVEAIGLPKEKICTYCWDGAEIK' A
#
# COMPACT_ATOMS: atom_id res chain seq x y z
N GLU A 1 1.28 13.47 -9.79
CA GLU A 1 0.24 12.44 -10.06
C GLU A 1 0.72 11.00 -9.78
N LEU A 2 1.92 10.57 -10.21
CA LEU A 2 2.53 9.29 -9.75
C LEU A 2 3.63 9.52 -8.72
N ASP A 3 3.46 10.42 -7.75
CA ASP A 3 4.55 10.74 -6.81
C ASP A 3 4.83 9.59 -5.82
N LEU A 4 3.85 8.71 -5.62
CA LEU A 4 3.97 7.54 -4.74
C LEU A 4 4.67 6.37 -5.44
N ALA A 5 5.65 5.77 -4.77
CA ALA A 5 6.40 4.62 -5.28
C ALA A 5 5.50 3.43 -5.64
N ALA A 6 4.46 3.17 -4.83
CA ALA A 6 3.46 2.13 -5.09
C ALA A 6 2.73 2.35 -6.42
N ARG A 7 2.28 3.57 -6.70
CA ARG A 7 1.58 3.91 -7.95
C ARG A 7 2.48 3.70 -9.18
N LYS A 8 3.75 4.09 -9.09
CA LYS A 8 4.74 3.84 -10.15
C LYS A 8 4.96 2.34 -10.39
N ALA A 9 5.15 1.58 -9.31
CA ALA A 9 5.35 0.13 -9.39
C ALA A 9 4.15 -0.59 -9.99
N ILE A 10 2.93 -0.25 -9.58
CA ILE A 10 1.69 -0.84 -10.12
C ILE A 10 1.58 -0.55 -11.62
N LYS A 11 1.86 0.68 -12.05
CA LYS A 11 1.84 1.04 -13.46
C LYS A 11 2.87 0.26 -14.28
N GLU A 12 4.06 0.00 -13.74
CA GLU A 12 5.08 -0.82 -14.41
C GLU A 12 4.67 -2.30 -14.51
N ILE A 13 3.94 -2.82 -13.52
CA ILE A 13 3.45 -4.21 -13.52
C ILE A 13 2.27 -4.40 -14.47
N GLU A 14 1.26 -3.52 -14.39
CA GLU A 14 0.00 -3.68 -15.10
C GLU A 14 -0.01 -2.99 -16.48
N GLY A 15 0.96 -2.09 -16.74
CA GLY A 15 1.02 -1.28 -17.96
C GLY A 15 -0.06 -0.19 -18.07
N VAL A 16 -1.02 -0.16 -17.14
CA VAL A 16 -2.10 0.82 -17.05
C VAL A 16 -2.19 1.40 -15.63
N ASP A 17 -2.80 2.58 -15.51
CA ASP A 17 -2.96 3.21 -14.22
C ASP A 17 -4.20 2.68 -13.49
N GLY A 18 -4.04 2.36 -12.20
CA GLY A 18 -5.14 2.41 -11.23
C GLY A 18 -6.22 1.33 -11.25
N LYS A 19 -6.01 0.14 -11.84
CA LYS A 19 -6.96 -0.97 -11.71
C LYS A 19 -6.67 -1.81 -10.47
N ASP A 20 -7.71 -2.17 -9.71
CA ASP A 20 -7.66 -3.11 -8.58
C ASP A 20 -6.62 -2.80 -7.48
N LEU A 21 -6.58 -1.54 -7.02
CA LEU A 21 -5.63 -1.08 -5.98
C LEU A 21 -5.80 -1.77 -4.62
N ASP A 22 -6.98 -2.34 -4.35
CA ASP A 22 -7.28 -3.02 -3.10
C ASP A 22 -6.40 -4.27 -2.92
N GLU A 23 -6.16 -5.02 -4.00
CA GLU A 23 -5.28 -6.19 -3.95
C GLU A 23 -3.83 -5.78 -3.68
N TYR A 24 -3.40 -4.64 -4.21
CA TYR A 24 -2.07 -4.08 -3.94
C TYR A 24 -1.92 -3.54 -2.51
N SER A 25 -3.02 -3.18 -1.86
CA SER A 25 -3.06 -2.70 -0.47
C SER A 25 -3.25 -3.84 0.55
N THR A 26 -3.63 -5.03 0.07
CA THR A 26 -3.85 -6.22 0.90
C THR A 26 -2.55 -6.97 1.14
N GLU A 27 -2.06 -6.96 2.39
CA GLU A 27 -0.84 -7.67 2.74
C GLU A 27 -0.94 -9.17 2.43
N GLY A 28 0.10 -9.74 1.83
CA GLY A 28 0.20 -11.17 1.53
C GLY A 28 -0.45 -11.59 0.21
N SER A 29 -1.19 -10.69 -0.46
CA SER A 29 -1.65 -10.93 -1.82
C SER A 29 -0.46 -11.03 -2.79
N GLU A 30 -0.64 -11.74 -3.90
CA GLU A 30 0.41 -11.87 -4.92
C GLU A 30 0.73 -10.52 -5.58
N LYS A 31 -0.30 -9.68 -5.83
CA LYS A 31 -0.12 -8.33 -6.36
C LYS A 31 0.67 -7.44 -5.39
N HIS A 32 0.36 -7.49 -4.09
CA HIS A 32 1.11 -6.75 -3.07
C HIS A 32 2.57 -7.17 -3.06
N LYS A 33 2.88 -8.48 -3.00
CA LYS A 33 4.27 -8.98 -3.04
C LYS A 33 5.00 -8.54 -4.31
N GLY A 34 4.33 -8.60 -5.46
CA GLY A 34 4.86 -8.13 -6.74
C GLY A 34 5.23 -6.64 -6.71
N MET A 35 4.33 -5.81 -6.18
CA MET A 35 4.57 -4.38 -6.00
C MET A 35 5.75 -4.11 -5.06
N ILE A 36 5.83 -4.78 -3.90
CA ILE A 36 6.96 -4.62 -2.96
C ILE A 36 8.29 -4.96 -3.64
N LYS A 37 8.32 -6.05 -4.41
CA LYS A 37 9.49 -6.46 -5.17
C LYS A 37 9.89 -5.40 -6.20
N GLN A 38 8.92 -4.86 -6.94
CA GLN A 38 9.18 -3.82 -7.92
C GLN A 38 9.73 -2.53 -7.28
N ILE A 39 9.12 -2.05 -6.20
CA ILE A 39 9.60 -0.87 -5.46
C ILE A 39 11.03 -1.12 -4.94
N SER A 40 11.30 -2.31 -4.40
CA SER A 40 12.63 -2.66 -3.89
C SER A 40 13.70 -2.59 -4.99
N GLN A 41 13.39 -3.05 -6.19
CA GLN A 41 14.29 -2.96 -7.35
C GLN A 41 14.50 -1.51 -7.79
N MET A 42 13.44 -0.72 -7.89
CA MET A 42 13.51 0.71 -8.27
C MET A 42 14.38 1.51 -7.31
N LEU A 43 14.26 1.25 -6.00
CA LEU A 43 14.99 1.96 -4.94
C LEU A 43 16.33 1.30 -4.56
N LYS A 44 16.71 0.19 -5.21
CA LYS A 44 17.94 -0.58 -4.95
C LYS A 44 18.06 -1.06 -3.50
N LEU A 45 16.96 -1.53 -2.93
CA LEU A 45 16.89 -2.09 -1.58
C LEU A 45 17.04 -3.63 -1.62
N THR A 46 17.66 -4.21 -0.59
CA THR A 46 17.70 -5.66 -0.41
C THR A 46 16.37 -6.22 0.07
N THR A 47 15.66 -5.45 0.90
CA THR A 47 14.37 -5.81 1.50
C THR A 47 13.52 -4.56 1.70
N LEU A 48 12.20 -4.70 1.53
CA LEU A 48 11.21 -3.69 1.85
C LEU A 48 10.02 -4.37 2.52
N LYS A 49 9.49 -3.75 3.57
CA LYS A 49 8.26 -4.19 4.25
C LYS A 49 7.49 -2.95 4.70
N TYR A 50 6.18 -2.93 4.46
CA TYR A 50 5.30 -1.90 5.00
C TYR A 50 4.72 -2.32 6.35
N GLN A 51 4.39 -1.33 7.18
CA GLN A 51 3.60 -1.55 8.39
C GLN A 51 2.18 -1.97 7.99
N LYS A 52 1.55 -2.89 8.73
CA LYS A 52 0.13 -3.22 8.49
C LYS A 52 -0.76 -2.15 9.10
N LEU A 53 -1.83 -1.77 8.39
CA LEU A 53 -2.80 -0.81 8.91
C LEU A 53 -3.48 -1.32 10.20
N ALA A 54 -3.78 -2.62 10.27
CA ALA A 54 -4.37 -3.24 11.46
C ALA A 54 -3.45 -3.09 12.69
N ASP A 55 -2.17 -3.46 12.55
CA ASP A 55 -1.16 -3.31 13.60
C ASP A 55 -0.97 -1.84 14.01
N LEU A 56 -1.03 -0.90 13.06
CA LEU A 56 -0.95 0.54 13.35
C LEU A 56 -2.15 1.02 14.20
N VAL A 57 -3.38 0.60 13.84
CA VAL A 57 -4.60 0.93 14.59
C VAL A 57 -4.53 0.35 16.01
N GLU A 58 -4.10 -0.91 16.14
CA GLU A 58 -3.93 -1.57 17.43
C GLU A 58 -2.91 -0.83 18.31
N ALA A 59 -1.78 -0.43 17.75
CA ALA A 59 -0.74 0.32 18.47
C ALA A 59 -1.20 1.71 18.93
N ILE A 60 -2.08 2.37 18.19
CA ILE A 60 -2.68 3.66 18.58
C ILE A 60 -3.68 3.48 19.74
N GLY A 61 -4.38 2.34 19.80
CA GLY A 61 -5.33 2.02 20.86
C GLY A 61 -6.68 2.74 20.76
N LEU A 62 -6.97 3.37 19.61
CA LEU A 62 -8.28 3.95 19.31
C LEU A 62 -9.01 3.10 18.26
N PRO A 63 -10.36 3.08 18.27
CA PRO A 63 -11.13 2.47 17.19
C PRO A 63 -10.78 3.08 15.83
N LYS A 64 -10.76 2.26 14.77
CA LYS A 64 -10.36 2.67 13.41
C LYS A 64 -11.16 3.87 12.91
N GLU A 65 -12.46 3.90 13.20
CA GLU A 65 -13.38 4.98 12.82
C GLU A 65 -13.04 6.33 13.44
N LYS A 66 -12.16 6.38 14.45
CA LYS A 66 -11.65 7.62 15.06
C LYS A 66 -10.26 8.02 14.55
N ILE A 67 -9.71 7.28 13.58
CA ILE A 67 -8.38 7.49 13.02
C ILE A 67 -8.53 7.76 11.52
N CYS A 68 -7.89 8.82 11.03
CA CYS A 68 -7.84 9.07 9.59
C CYS A 68 -6.93 8.03 8.91
N THR A 69 -7.51 7.09 8.17
CA THR A 69 -6.77 6.08 7.40
C THR A 69 -6.82 6.29 5.89
N TYR A 70 -7.41 7.40 5.41
CA TYR A 70 -7.64 7.66 3.99
C TYR A 70 -6.40 7.47 3.11
N CYS A 71 -5.23 7.93 3.55
CA CYS A 71 -3.98 7.77 2.78
C CYS A 71 -3.48 6.32 2.68
N TRP A 72 -4.04 5.39 3.46
CA TRP A 72 -3.72 3.97 3.46
C TRP A 72 -4.73 3.15 2.66
N ASP A 73 -6.01 3.32 2.94
CA ASP A 73 -7.09 2.46 2.43
C ASP A 73 -8.21 3.22 1.70
N GLY A 74 -8.07 4.53 1.52
CA GLY A 74 -9.09 5.37 0.88
C GLY A 74 -10.39 5.51 1.69
N ALA A 75 -10.44 5.00 2.92
CA ALA A 75 -11.64 5.07 3.76
C ALA A 75 -11.80 6.49 4.33
N GLU A 76 -12.96 7.09 4.08
CA GLU A 76 -13.35 8.36 4.71
C GLU A 76 -13.85 8.11 6.14
N ILE A 77 -13.48 9.00 7.06
CA ILE A 77 -14.06 9.02 8.40
C ILE A 77 -15.49 9.54 8.27
N LYS A 78 -16.47 8.76 8.73
CA LYS A 78 -17.87 9.16 8.81
C LYS A 78 -18.21 9.74 10.17
#